data_AF-A0A955VS40-F1
#
_entry.id   AF-A0A955VS40-F1
#
_cell.length_a   1.000
_cell.length_b   1.000
_cell.length_c   1.000
_cell.angle_alpha   90.00
_cell.angle_beta   90.00
_cell.angle_gamma   90.00
#
_symmetry.space_group_name_H-M   'P 1'
#
loop_
_entity.id
_entity.type
_entity.pdbx_description
1 polymer ?
#
loop_
_entity_poly.entity_id
_entity_poly.type
_entity_poly.pdbx_seq_one_letter_code
_entity_poly.pdbx_strand_id
1 'polypeptide(L)' 'RYAARRQLNECASCHREADCVRCHGEAATTRLRASPHPASFAASCRALLDANPRGCAKCHASTAALQGKCR' A
#
# COMPACT_ATOMS: atom_id res chain seq x y z
N ARG A 1 20.08 5.67 -16.87
CA ARG A 1 19.35 4.42 -16.55
C ARG A 1 18.74 4.60 -15.16
N TYR A 2 17.41 4.78 -15.07
CA TYR A 2 16.74 5.02 -13.80
C TYR A 2 16.68 3.70 -13.01
N ALA A 3 17.56 3.54 -12.02
CA ALA A 3 17.45 2.50 -11.00
C ALA A 3 16.24 2.81 -10.09
N ALA A 4 15.03 2.75 -10.65
CA ALA A 4 13.76 3.02 -9.98
C ALA A 4 12.87 1.77 -9.97
N ARG A 5 13.51 0.63 -9.65
CA ARG A 5 12.85 -0.50 -8.97
C ARG A 5 13.62 -0.76 -7.67
N ARG A 6 13.87 0.31 -6.90
CA ARG A 6 14.52 0.19 -5.58
C ARG A 6 13.61 -0.68 -4.74
N GLN A 7 14.16 -1.76 -4.22
CA GLN A 7 13.45 -2.63 -3.30
C GLN A 7 13.04 -1.77 -2.11
N LEU A 8 11.78 -1.80 -1.68
CA LEU A 8 11.27 -0.96 -0.58
C LEU A 8 12.13 -1.08 0.69
N ASN A 9 12.79 -2.23 0.87
CA ASN A 9 13.72 -2.53 1.96
C ASN A 9 14.92 -1.56 2.00
N GLU A 10 15.41 -1.09 0.86
CA GLU A 10 16.51 -0.11 0.81
C GLU A 10 16.07 1.24 1.39
N CYS A 11 14.86 1.69 1.04
CA CYS A 11 14.29 2.93 1.55
C CYS A 11 14.00 2.83 3.05
N ALA A 12 13.47 1.68 3.49
CA ALA A 12 13.12 1.42 4.89
C ALA A 12 14.34 1.37 5.83
N SER A 13 15.57 1.28 5.31
CA SER A 13 16.79 1.37 6.11
C SER A 13 16.97 2.72 6.79
N CYS A 14 16.47 3.80 6.18
CA CYS A 14 16.60 5.17 6.67
C CYS A 14 15.25 5.90 6.86
N HIS A 15 14.21 5.47 6.14
CA HIS A 15 12.88 6.11 6.15
C HIS A 15 11.83 5.26 6.86
N ARG A 16 10.78 5.93 7.35
CA ARG A 16 9.66 5.24 8.00
C ARG A 16 8.55 4.94 6.99
N GLU A 17 7.69 3.99 7.33
CA GLU A 17 6.49 3.63 6.56
C GLU A 17 5.62 4.86 6.19
N ALA A 18 5.55 5.86 7.08
CA ALA A 18 4.81 7.10 6.86
C ALA A 18 5.36 7.97 5.70
N ASP A 19 6.63 7.78 5.32
CA ASP A 19 7.22 8.47 4.17
C ASP A 19 6.80 7.80 2.86
N CYS A 20 6.68 6.47 2.87
CA CYS A 20 6.26 5.66 1.72
C CYS A 20 4.83 6.04 1.26
N VAL A 21 3.92 6.24 2.21
CA VAL A 21 2.49 6.51 1.91
C VAL A 21 2.25 7.85 1.22
N ARG A 22 3.21 8.79 1.25
CA ARG A 22 3.11 10.07 0.53
C ARG A 22 3.03 9.88 -0.99
N CYS A 23 3.67 8.81 -1.48
CA CYS A 23 3.71 8.47 -2.91
C CYS A 23 2.92 7.20 -3.23
N HIS A 24 2.86 6.23 -2.31
CA HIS A 24 2.26 4.92 -2.53
C HIS A 24 0.90 4.71 -1.84
N GLY A 25 0.45 5.64 -0.99
CA GLY A 25 -0.85 5.57 -0.32
C GLY A 25 -2.01 5.97 -1.23
N GLU A 26 -3.24 5.67 -0.80
CA GLU A 26 -4.45 6.03 -1.56
C GLU A 26 -4.58 7.54 -1.78
N ALA A 27 -4.13 8.33 -0.81
CA ALA A 27 -4.13 9.80 -0.86
C ALA A 27 -2.88 10.41 -1.51
N ALA A 28 -2.01 9.60 -2.12
CA ALA A 28 -0.81 10.11 -2.76
C ALA A 28 -1.16 11.09 -3.89
N THR A 29 -0.63 12.30 -3.82
CA THR A 29 -0.82 13.34 -4.84
C THR A 29 0.14 13.20 -6.01
N THR A 30 1.11 12.28 -5.89
CA THR A 30 2.07 11.99 -6.94
C THR A 30 1.42 11.17 -8.05
N ARG A 31 1.88 11.35 -9.30
CA ARG A 31 1.42 10.52 -10.44
C ARG A 31 1.86 9.05 -10.34
N LEU A 32 2.72 8.73 -9.37
CA LEU A 32 3.22 7.40 -9.11
C LEU A 32 2.16 6.58 -8.38
N ARG A 33 1.07 6.23 -9.07
CA ARG A 33 -0.01 5.34 -8.58
C ARG A 33 0.45 3.88 -8.47
N ALA A 34 1.69 3.66 -8.03
CA ALA A 34 2.28 2.34 -7.91
C ALA A 34 1.79 1.69 -6.61
N SER A 35 0.87 0.72 -6.76
CA SER A 35 0.37 -0.07 -5.65
C SER A 35 1.53 -0.72 -4.88
N PRO A 36 1.58 -0.60 -3.55
CA PRO A 36 2.56 -1.29 -2.72
C PRO A 36 2.28 -2.79 -2.61
N HIS A 37 1.10 -3.24 -3.02
CA HIS A 37 0.73 -4.65 -3.00
C HIS A 37 1.29 -5.40 -4.22
N PRO A 38 1.72 -6.68 -4.06
CA PRO A 38 2.05 -7.52 -5.19
C PRO A 38 0.82 -7.77 -6.07
N ALA A 39 1.03 -8.12 -7.34
CA ALA A 39 -0.06 -8.33 -8.30
C ALA A 39 -1.09 -9.38 -7.85
N SER A 40 -0.66 -10.42 -7.12
CA SER A 40 -1.52 -11.49 -6.60
C SER A 40 -2.24 -11.15 -5.29
N PHE A 41 -1.98 -9.98 -4.69
CA PHE A 41 -2.52 -9.63 -3.38
C PHE A 41 -4.05 -9.60 -3.35
N ALA A 42 -4.69 -9.26 -4.46
CA ALA A 42 -6.15 -9.18 -4.57
C ALA A 42 -6.82 -10.46 -4.07
N ALA A 43 -6.28 -11.64 -4.39
CA ALA A 43 -6.81 -12.94 -3.99
C ALA A 43 -6.83 -13.17 -2.46
N SER A 44 -6.02 -12.44 -1.70
CA SER A 44 -5.96 -12.53 -0.23
C SER A 44 -6.49 -11.27 0.46
N CYS A 45 -6.87 -10.25 -0.31
CA CYS A 45 -7.26 -8.92 0.18
C CYS A 45 -8.39 -9.02 1.21
N ARG A 46 -9.43 -9.81 0.92
CA ARG A 46 -10.60 -9.92 1.80
C ARG A 46 -10.26 -10.57 3.12
N ALA A 47 -9.61 -11.74 3.08
CA ALA A 47 -9.20 -12.48 4.27
C ALA A 47 -8.27 -11.65 5.17
N LEU A 48 -7.31 -10.93 4.58
CA LEU A 48 -6.38 -10.08 5.31
C LEU A 48 -7.07 -8.83 5.89
N LEU A 49 -8.00 -8.22 5.16
CA LEU A 49 -8.79 -7.09 5.65
C LEU A 49 -9.64 -7.49 6.86
N ASP A 50 -10.27 -8.66 6.82
CA ASP A 50 -11.09 -9.16 7.93
C ASP A 50 -10.22 -9.53 9.16
N ALA A 51 -9.03 -10.09 8.94
CA ALA A 51 -8.11 -10.44 10.01
C ALA A 51 -7.45 -9.23 10.70
N ASN A 52 -7.09 -8.19 9.93
CA ASN A 52 -6.44 -7.00 10.47
C ASN A 52 -6.78 -5.71 9.71
N PRO A 53 -7.95 -5.10 9.96
CA PRO A 53 -8.36 -3.85 9.33
C PRO A 53 -7.42 -2.68 9.65
N ARG A 54 -6.79 -2.69 10.84
CA ARG A 54 -5.91 -1.60 11.29
C ARG A 54 -4.68 -1.44 10.42
N GLY A 55 -4.14 -2.54 9.89
CA GLY A 55 -3.02 -2.50 8.95
C GLY A 55 -3.40 -1.80 7.64
N CYS A 56 -4.58 -2.10 7.11
CA CYS A 56 -5.09 -1.48 5.88
C CYS A 56 -5.33 0.02 6.04
N ALA A 57 -5.83 0.45 7.20
CA ALA A 57 -6.12 1.85 7.51
C ALA A 57 -4.88 2.77 7.53
N LYS A 58 -3.66 2.22 7.50
CA LYS A 58 -2.43 3.01 7.41
C LYS A 58 -2.22 3.65 6.03
N CYS A 59 -2.71 2.98 4.99
CA CYS A 59 -2.51 3.40 3.59
C CYS A 59 -3.83 3.73 2.89
N HIS A 60 -4.95 3.21 3.40
CA HIS A 60 -6.28 3.38 2.84
C HIS A 60 -7.15 4.22 3.75
N ALA A 61 -7.86 5.18 3.16
CA ALA A 61 -8.64 6.16 3.90
C ALA A 61 -9.88 5.56 4.59
N SER A 62 -10.39 4.44 4.07
CA SER A 62 -11.57 3.78 4.65
C SER A 62 -11.53 2.27 4.40
N THR A 63 -11.47 1.49 5.49
CA THR A 63 -11.58 0.03 5.46
C THR A 63 -12.99 -0.44 5.11
N ALA A 64 -14.01 0.34 5.46
CA ALA A 64 -15.38 0.09 5.03
C ALA A 64 -15.54 0.26 3.50
N ALA A 65 -14.88 1.26 2.91
CA ALA A 65 -14.88 1.43 1.45
C ALA A 65 -14.04 0.36 0.73
N LEU A 66 -13.02 -0.19 1.40
CA LEU A 66 -12.20 -1.29 0.86
C LEU A 66 -12.94 -2.62 0.75
N GLN A 67 -13.93 -2.85 1.61
CA GLN A 67 -14.69 -4.11 1.66
C GLN A 67 -15.27 -4.52 0.30
N GLY A 68 -15.75 -3.56 -0.50
CA GLY A 68 -16.25 -3.82 -1.85
C GLY A 68 -15.17 -3.96 -2.94
N LYS A 69 -13.93 -3.54 -2.65
CA LYS A 69 -12.77 -3.59 -3.56
C LYS A 69 -11.94 -4.85 -3.37
N CYS A 70 -11.89 -5.41 -2.16
CA CYS A 70 -11.28 -6.70 -1.86
C CYS A 70 -12.26 -7.84 -2.20
N ARG A 71 -12.30 -8.25 -3.48
CA ARG A 71 -13.11 -9.40 -3.93
C ARG A 71 -12.35 -10.70 -3.85
#